data_AF-A0A956JKH3-F1
#
_entry.id   AF-A0A956JKH3-F1
#
_cell.length_a   1.000
_cell.length_b   1.000
_cell.length_c   1.000
_cell.angle_alpha   90.00
_cell.angle_beta   90.00
_cell.angle_gamma   90.00
#
_symmetry.space_group_name_H-M   'P 1'
#
loop_
_entity.id
_entity.type
_entity.pdbx_description
1 polymer ?
#
loop_
_entity_poly.entity_id
_entity_poly.type
_entity_poly.pdbx_seq_one_letter_code
_entity_poly.pdbx_strand_id
1 'polypeptide(L)'
;ADAPRVLVVGGNHDVDWQQTRGADGARKRHLAFAREFHGFPRPRLEESPDERELVTVTYNEAGLEVILLGSAEFGGEIDELLIGLIDALRAKIVDSGDPGPDGRSPEELQRLRDRLSRLDPGLVHNEDLSRLRGRAKKQPLRIAVLHHPVSPLPATTDVAPYSGLINAGAVKSALLDAGVDLVLHGHMHSAWLAEERWADRDRTLRIAAAPSLSSRLVHEAHGYNEILLYREGDDDFSVEVRAYARTGDSWAVKEAKLGPFAVRA
;
A
#
# COMPACT_ATOMS: atom_id res chain seq x y z
N ALA A 1 4.41 -8.93 -27.46
CA ALA A 1 5.38 -8.80 -26.35
C ALA A 1 4.92 -9.72 -25.25
N ASP A 2 5.84 -10.37 -24.55
CA ASP A 2 5.49 -11.24 -23.41
C ASP A 2 4.81 -10.41 -22.32
N ALA A 3 3.90 -11.05 -21.58
CA ALA A 3 3.28 -10.40 -20.43
C ALA A 3 4.36 -10.00 -19.40
N PRO A 4 4.27 -8.81 -18.77
CA PRO A 4 5.29 -8.33 -17.85
C PRO A 4 5.38 -9.25 -16.63
N ARG A 5 6.61 -9.53 -16.19
CA ARG A 5 6.89 -10.41 -15.04
C ARG A 5 7.02 -9.65 -13.72
N VAL A 6 7.12 -8.33 -13.80
CA VAL A 6 7.28 -7.43 -12.65
C VAL A 6 6.24 -6.33 -12.78
N LEU A 7 5.46 -6.16 -11.71
CA LEU A 7 4.46 -5.11 -11.53
C LEU A 7 4.86 -4.32 -10.29
N VAL A 8 4.74 -2.99 -10.32
CA VAL A 8 5.23 -2.15 -9.24
C VAL A 8 4.13 -1.22 -8.76
N VAL A 9 3.96 -1.12 -7.45
CA VAL A 9 3.13 -0.08 -6.82
C VAL A 9 4.00 0.71 -5.87
N GLY A 10 4.03 2.03 -6.06
CA GLY A 10 4.78 2.93 -5.21
C GLY A 10 4.08 3.15 -3.87
N GLY A 11 4.88 3.16 -2.82
CA GLY A 11 4.47 3.51 -1.47
C GLY A 11 4.84 4.94 -1.09
N ASN A 12 4.58 5.25 0.17
CA ASN A 12 4.91 6.52 0.82
C ASN A 12 6.41 6.82 0.89
N HIS A 13 7.26 5.79 0.91
CA HIS A 13 8.71 5.94 0.93
C HIS A 13 9.31 6.22 -0.47
N ASP A 14 8.50 6.06 -1.52
CA ASP A 14 8.93 6.25 -2.91
C ASP A 14 8.70 7.69 -3.42
N VAL A 15 8.21 8.58 -2.56
CA VAL A 15 7.98 9.99 -2.91
C VAL A 15 9.22 10.84 -2.61
N ASP A 16 9.41 11.93 -3.34
CA ASP A 16 10.36 12.99 -2.99
C ASP A 16 9.71 13.94 -1.98
N TRP A 17 10.10 13.77 -0.72
CA TRP A 17 9.58 14.51 0.43
C TRP A 17 9.95 15.99 0.41
N GLN A 18 10.94 16.39 -0.41
CA GLN A 18 11.30 17.81 -0.57
C GLN A 18 10.32 18.54 -1.49
N GLN A 19 9.52 17.80 -2.25
CA GLN A 19 8.63 18.33 -3.28
C GLN A 19 7.15 18.23 -2.89
N THR A 20 6.79 18.14 -1.60
CA THR A 20 5.40 17.85 -1.17
C THR A 20 4.51 19.08 -1.03
N ARG A 21 5.02 20.29 -1.28
CA ARG A 21 4.28 21.55 -1.03
C ARG A 21 3.44 22.01 -2.23
N GLY A 22 2.18 22.33 -1.97
CA GLY A 22 1.24 22.89 -2.94
C GLY A 22 0.75 21.86 -3.98
N ALA A 23 -0.19 22.27 -4.83
CA ALA A 23 -0.81 21.39 -5.84
C ALA A 23 0.21 20.77 -6.81
N ASP A 24 1.19 21.56 -7.24
CA ASP A 24 2.33 21.08 -8.03
C ASP A 24 3.17 20.04 -7.29
N GLY A 25 3.36 20.25 -5.99
CA GLY A 25 4.11 19.33 -5.14
C GLY A 25 3.44 17.98 -4.99
N ALA A 26 2.10 17.96 -5.01
CA ALA A 26 1.33 16.74 -4.93
C ALA A 26 1.66 15.72 -6.04
N ARG A 27 2.08 16.21 -7.21
CA ARG A 27 2.48 15.37 -8.36
C ARG A 27 3.98 15.20 -8.47
N LYS A 28 4.72 16.31 -8.29
CA LYS A 28 6.18 16.34 -8.44
C LYS A 28 6.88 15.33 -7.52
N ARG A 29 6.32 15.10 -6.33
CA ARG A 29 6.82 14.09 -5.38
C ARG A 29 6.88 12.67 -5.97
N HIS A 30 6.07 12.33 -6.96
CA HIS A 30 6.07 10.98 -7.56
C HIS A 30 7.02 10.85 -8.77
N LEU A 31 7.61 11.94 -9.27
CA LEU A 31 8.42 11.93 -10.50
C LEU A 31 9.68 11.07 -10.39
N ALA A 32 10.31 10.99 -9.21
CA ALA A 32 11.50 10.17 -9.00
C ALA A 32 11.18 8.68 -9.21
N PHE A 33 10.17 8.17 -8.50
CA PHE A 33 9.66 6.81 -8.69
C PHE A 33 9.19 6.56 -10.12
N ALA A 34 8.47 7.52 -10.72
CA ALA A 34 7.96 7.42 -12.06
C ALA A 34 9.07 7.24 -13.12
N ARG A 35 10.20 7.96 -12.96
CA ARG A 35 11.37 7.86 -13.83
C ARG A 35 12.12 6.54 -13.65
N GLU A 36 12.33 6.11 -12.40
CA GLU A 36 13.04 4.86 -12.12
C GLU A 36 12.28 3.66 -12.69
N PHE A 37 10.97 3.60 -12.48
CA PHE A 37 10.13 2.46 -12.87
C PHE A 37 9.33 2.70 -14.15
N HIS A 38 9.76 3.60 -15.04
CA HIS A 38 9.05 3.93 -16.29
C HIS A 38 8.85 2.71 -17.21
N GLY A 39 9.72 1.71 -17.12
CA GLY A 39 9.65 0.47 -17.92
C GLY A 39 8.70 -0.60 -17.36
N PHE A 40 8.07 -0.38 -16.21
CA PHE A 40 7.19 -1.35 -15.56
C PHE A 40 5.75 -0.84 -15.49
N PRO A 41 4.74 -1.73 -15.53
CA PRO A 41 3.37 -1.36 -15.19
C PRO A 41 3.31 -0.85 -13.74
N ARG A 42 2.79 0.36 -13.57
CA ARG A 42 2.65 1.03 -12.27
C ARG A 42 1.53 2.07 -12.29
N PRO A 43 0.90 2.39 -11.14
CA PRO A 43 0.04 3.56 -11.04
C PRO A 43 0.81 4.84 -11.40
N ARG A 44 0.17 5.75 -12.15
CA ARG A 44 0.78 7.00 -12.59
C ARG A 44 0.43 8.14 -11.64
N LEU A 45 1.03 8.11 -10.44
CA LEU A 45 0.85 9.13 -9.40
C LEU A 45 1.55 10.46 -9.72
N GLU A 46 2.19 10.59 -10.88
CA GLU A 46 2.68 11.83 -11.44
C GLU A 46 1.67 12.55 -12.37
N GLU A 47 0.72 11.82 -12.99
CA GLU A 47 -0.28 12.37 -13.94
C GLU A 47 -1.64 12.71 -13.30
N SER A 48 -2.25 13.87 -13.57
CA SER A 48 -3.54 14.26 -12.95
C SER A 48 -4.54 13.10 -12.87
N PRO A 49 -5.26 12.91 -11.74
CA PRO A 49 -6.21 11.82 -11.61
C PRO A 49 -7.26 11.78 -12.73
N ASP A 50 -7.61 12.93 -13.32
CA ASP A 50 -8.56 13.04 -14.43
C ASP A 50 -8.00 12.49 -15.76
N GLU A 51 -6.68 12.54 -15.92
CA GLU A 51 -5.98 12.20 -17.18
C GLU A 51 -5.40 10.79 -17.17
N ARG A 52 -5.00 10.29 -15.98
CA ARG A 52 -4.33 9.00 -15.89
C ARG A 52 -5.29 7.84 -16.10
N GLU A 53 -4.77 6.77 -16.69
CA GLU A 53 -5.51 5.53 -16.84
C GLU A 53 -5.29 4.60 -15.64
N LEU A 54 -6.32 3.80 -15.32
CA LEU A 54 -6.18 2.69 -14.39
C LEU A 54 -5.28 1.62 -15.01
N VAL A 55 -4.17 1.30 -14.34
CA VAL A 55 -3.22 0.32 -14.86
C VAL A 55 -3.68 -1.08 -14.53
N THR A 56 -3.89 -1.87 -15.58
CA THR A 56 -4.31 -3.27 -15.49
C THR A 56 -3.43 -4.14 -16.36
N VAL A 57 -3.03 -5.30 -15.86
CA VAL A 57 -2.28 -6.30 -16.61
C VAL A 57 -3.10 -7.59 -16.65
N THR A 58 -3.20 -8.18 -17.84
CA THR A 58 -3.98 -9.40 -18.07
C THR A 58 -3.07 -10.53 -18.50
N TYR A 59 -3.23 -11.69 -17.85
CA TYR A 59 -2.54 -12.94 -18.15
C TYR A 59 -3.59 -13.96 -18.60
N ASN A 60 -3.92 -13.95 -19.90
CA ASN A 60 -5.02 -14.76 -20.45
C ASN A 60 -4.85 -16.26 -20.19
N GLU A 61 -3.63 -16.78 -20.37
CA GLU A 61 -3.34 -18.20 -20.15
C GLU A 61 -3.54 -18.63 -18.70
N ALA A 62 -3.41 -17.70 -17.75
CA ALA A 62 -3.61 -17.94 -16.34
C ALA A 62 -5.02 -17.58 -15.87
N GLY A 63 -5.89 -17.01 -16.71
CA GLY A 63 -7.20 -16.53 -16.27
C GLY A 63 -7.11 -15.40 -15.22
N LEU A 64 -6.07 -14.56 -15.28
CA LEU A 64 -5.74 -13.57 -14.23
C LEU A 64 -5.73 -12.14 -14.77
N GLU A 65 -6.36 -11.21 -14.04
CA GLU A 65 -6.19 -9.77 -14.20
C GLU A 65 -5.64 -9.17 -12.90
N VAL A 66 -4.59 -8.36 -13.01
CA VAL A 66 -4.00 -7.60 -11.91
C VAL A 66 -4.28 -6.12 -12.11
N ILE A 67 -4.84 -5.47 -11.10
CA ILE A 67 -5.18 -4.05 -11.07
C ILE A 67 -4.23 -3.36 -10.10
N LEU A 68 -3.53 -2.33 -10.59
CA LEU A 68 -2.59 -1.56 -9.78
C LEU A 68 -3.24 -0.25 -9.36
N LEU A 69 -3.38 -0.03 -8.06
CA LEU A 69 -3.99 1.16 -7.48
C LEU A 69 -2.94 1.99 -6.77
N GLY A 70 -2.92 3.29 -7.07
CA GLY A 70 -2.10 4.25 -6.36
C GLY A 70 -2.76 4.62 -5.04
N SER A 71 -2.12 4.29 -3.92
CA SER A 71 -2.63 4.61 -2.57
C SER A 71 -1.82 5.69 -1.85
N ALA A 72 -0.72 6.17 -2.44
CA ALA A 72 0.24 7.07 -1.80
C ALA A 72 0.10 8.53 -2.28
N GLU A 73 -1.08 8.96 -2.71
CA GLU A 73 -1.36 10.33 -3.22
C GLU A 73 -0.92 11.46 -2.28
N PHE A 74 -1.03 11.20 -0.98
CA PHE A 74 -0.66 12.14 0.07
C PHE A 74 0.60 11.70 0.81
N GLY A 75 1.42 10.84 0.20
CA GLY A 75 2.69 10.44 0.76
C GLY A 75 3.56 11.67 1.02
N GLY A 76 4.00 11.84 2.27
CA GLY A 76 4.85 12.95 2.68
C GLY A 76 4.14 14.30 2.77
N GLU A 77 2.80 14.32 2.86
CA GLU A 77 2.06 15.54 3.16
C GLU A 77 2.54 16.14 4.50
N ILE A 78 2.70 17.46 4.51
CA ILE A 78 3.26 18.20 5.64
C ILE A 78 2.13 18.89 6.39
N ASP A 79 2.04 18.65 7.70
CA ASP A 79 1.17 19.43 8.58
C ASP A 79 1.85 20.73 9.03
N GLU A 80 1.49 21.85 8.40
CA GLU A 80 2.06 23.16 8.71
C GLU A 80 1.76 23.63 10.14
N LEU A 81 0.61 23.24 10.71
CA LEU A 81 0.24 23.59 12.08
C LEU A 81 1.11 22.83 13.07
N LEU A 82 1.32 21.53 12.82
CA LEU A 82 2.21 20.71 13.63
C LEU A 82 3.66 21.19 13.54
N ILE A 83 4.12 21.59 12.35
CA ILE A 83 5.44 22.23 12.18
C ILE A 83 5.52 23.51 13.01
N GLY A 84 4.51 24.38 12.92
CA GLY A 84 4.47 25.63 13.69
C GLY A 84 4.52 25.39 15.20
N LEU A 85 3.83 24.37 15.69
CA LEU A 85 3.85 23.98 17.10
C LEU A 85 5.24 23.47 17.53
N ILE A 86 5.88 22.63 16.72
CA ILE A 86 7.22 22.10 17.01
C ILE A 86 8.27 23.22 16.97
N ASP A 87 8.15 24.16 16.04
CA ASP A 87 9.05 25.32 15.94
C ASP A 87 8.89 26.27 17.12
N ALA A 88 7.66 26.51 17.58
CA ALA A 88 7.40 27.27 18.80
C ALA A 88 7.96 26.57 20.06
N LEU A 89 7.88 25.25 20.14
CA LEU A 89 8.48 24.46 21.23
C LEU A 89 10.01 24.53 21.20
N ARG A 90 10.63 24.45 20.02
CA ARG A 90 12.07 24.57 19.85
C ARG A 90 12.58 25.96 20.25
N ALA A 91 11.91 27.03 19.81
CA ALA A 91 12.27 28.39 20.17
C ALA A 91 12.29 28.58 21.70
N LYS A 92 11.30 28.02 22.40
CA LYS A 92 11.24 28.05 23.87
C LYS A 92 12.39 27.30 24.55
N ILE A 93 12.85 26.17 23.98
CA ILE A 93 13.98 25.38 24.51
C ILE A 93 15.32 26.12 24.29
N VAL A 94 15.49 26.74 23.12
CA VAL A 94 16.71 27.49 22.79
C VAL A 94 16.81 28.76 23.65
N ASP A 95 15.72 29.49 23.82
CA ASP A 95 15.68 30.71 24.66
C ASP A 95 15.88 30.42 26.15
N SER A 96 15.54 29.21 26.63
CA SER A 96 15.75 28.84 28.03
C SER A 96 17.17 28.41 28.37
N GLY A 97 18.06 28.22 27.37
CA GLY A 97 19.42 27.71 27.58
C GLY A 97 19.48 26.29 28.17
N ASP A 98 18.34 25.60 28.16
CA ASP A 98 18.11 24.31 28.81
C ASP A 98 18.23 23.22 27.74
N PRO A 99 18.93 22.10 27.93
CA PRO A 99 19.10 21.04 26.93
C PRO A 99 17.81 20.28 26.55
N GLY A 100 16.64 20.90 26.73
CA GLY A 100 15.32 20.29 26.64
C GLY A 100 15.06 19.37 27.83
N PRO A 101 13.79 19.03 28.11
CA PRO A 101 13.41 18.19 29.26
C PRO A 101 14.06 16.79 29.25
N ASP A 102 14.63 16.35 28.13
CA ASP A 102 15.17 15.00 27.92
C ASP A 102 16.67 14.98 27.53
N GLY A 103 17.37 16.13 27.47
CA GLY A 103 18.79 16.19 27.08
C GLY A 103 19.09 15.91 25.60
N ARG A 104 18.09 16.05 24.71
CA ARG A 104 18.22 15.75 23.27
C ARG A 104 18.92 16.88 22.52
N SER A 105 19.84 16.51 21.64
CA SER A 105 20.56 17.44 20.76
C SER A 105 19.63 18.15 19.77
N PRO A 106 20.02 19.33 19.24
CA PRO A 106 19.27 20.02 18.19
C PRO A 106 19.03 19.17 16.94
N GLU A 107 19.93 18.25 16.61
CA GLU A 107 19.78 17.30 15.50
C GLU A 107 18.71 16.25 15.77
N GLU A 108 18.62 15.74 17.00
CA GLU A 108 17.57 14.80 17.41
C GLU A 108 16.19 15.46 17.43
N LEU A 109 16.12 16.72 17.86
CA LEU A 109 14.90 17.53 17.78
C LEU A 109 14.49 17.79 16.33
N GLN A 110 15.46 18.06 15.44
CA GLN A 110 15.19 18.19 14.01
C GLN A 110 14.68 16.87 13.41
N ARG A 111 15.30 15.73 13.74
CA ARG A 111 14.82 14.41 13.29
C ARG A 111 13.43 14.07 13.83
N LEU A 112 13.12 14.44 15.07
CA LEU A 112 11.80 14.25 15.65
C LEU A 112 10.76 15.14 14.97
N ARG A 113 11.09 16.40 14.70
CA ARG A 113 10.26 17.31 13.90
C ARG A 113 9.98 16.72 12.53
N ASP A 114 11.03 16.29 11.84
CA ASP A 114 10.90 15.68 10.52
C ASP A 114 10.10 14.40 10.59
N ARG A 115 10.13 13.62 11.68
CA ARG A 115 9.32 12.40 11.82
C ARG A 115 7.85 12.69 12.14
N LEU A 116 7.58 13.68 13.00
CA LEU A 116 6.22 14.02 13.44
C LEU A 116 5.44 14.81 12.39
N SER A 117 6.11 15.67 11.63
CA SER A 117 5.48 16.46 10.55
C SER A 117 5.08 15.65 9.32
N ARG A 118 5.50 14.39 9.26
CA ARG A 118 5.23 13.47 8.15
C ARG A 118 3.90 12.77 8.39
N LEU A 119 2.87 13.21 7.69
CA LEU A 119 1.64 12.47 7.59
C LEU A 119 1.68 11.59 6.36
N ASP A 120 1.15 10.39 6.49
CA ASP A 120 1.07 9.43 5.38
C ASP A 120 -0.34 8.87 5.23
N PRO A 121 -1.35 9.73 4.96
CA PRO A 121 -2.69 9.24 4.76
C PRO A 121 -2.77 8.50 3.44
N GLY A 122 -3.02 7.19 3.51
CA GLY A 122 -3.33 6.42 2.32
C GLY A 122 -4.63 6.92 1.69
N LEU A 123 -4.61 7.18 0.38
CA LEU A 123 -5.81 7.52 -0.40
C LEU A 123 -5.71 6.88 -1.79
N VAL A 124 -6.79 6.21 -2.20
CA VAL A 124 -7.03 5.92 -3.62
C VAL A 124 -7.99 6.97 -4.16
N HIS A 125 -7.61 7.68 -5.23
CA HIS A 125 -8.40 8.79 -5.74
C HIS A 125 -9.78 8.35 -6.25
N ASN A 126 -10.80 9.19 -6.07
CA ASN A 126 -12.19 8.86 -6.45
C ASN A 126 -12.34 8.55 -7.94
N GLU A 127 -11.58 9.23 -8.79
CA GLU A 127 -11.62 8.99 -10.24
C GLU A 127 -11.13 7.57 -10.60
N ASP A 128 -10.07 7.07 -9.93
CA ASP A 128 -9.65 5.67 -10.12
C ASP A 128 -10.69 4.70 -9.60
N LEU A 129 -11.37 5.02 -8.49
CA LEU A 129 -12.47 4.21 -7.97
C LEU A 129 -13.67 4.20 -8.93
N SER A 130 -13.96 5.32 -9.59
CA SER A 130 -14.99 5.44 -10.62
C SER A 130 -14.68 4.52 -11.80
N ARG A 131 -13.45 4.60 -12.34
CA ARG A 131 -12.96 3.73 -13.40
C ARG A 131 -12.97 2.25 -13.02
N LEU A 132 -12.63 1.94 -11.77
CA LEU A 132 -12.66 0.58 -11.25
C LEU A 132 -14.09 0.02 -11.23
N ARG A 133 -15.07 0.78 -10.71
CA ARG A 133 -16.48 0.36 -10.64
C ARG A 133 -17.10 0.14 -12.03
N GLY A 134 -16.73 0.97 -13.01
CA GLY A 134 -17.23 0.85 -14.38
C GLY A 134 -16.65 -0.34 -15.17
N ARG A 135 -15.73 -1.12 -14.59
CA ARG A 135 -14.96 -2.11 -15.33
C ARG A 135 -15.55 -3.52 -15.25
N ALA A 136 -16.05 -4.00 -16.39
CA ALA A 136 -16.46 -5.39 -16.56
C ALA A 136 -15.31 -6.37 -16.23
N LYS A 137 -15.65 -7.49 -15.59
CA LYS A 137 -14.71 -8.58 -15.29
C LYS A 137 -14.25 -9.21 -16.60
N LYS A 138 -12.92 -9.25 -16.83
CA LYS A 138 -12.31 -9.80 -18.06
C LYS A 138 -11.74 -11.19 -17.87
N GLN A 139 -11.45 -11.57 -16.63
CA GLN A 139 -10.75 -12.80 -16.27
C GLN A 139 -11.39 -13.42 -15.03
N PRO A 140 -11.38 -14.75 -14.90
CA PRO A 140 -11.90 -15.44 -13.72
C PRO A 140 -11.31 -14.93 -12.41
N LEU A 141 -9.99 -14.70 -12.33
CA LEU A 141 -9.34 -14.15 -11.14
C LEU A 141 -8.98 -12.68 -11.32
N ARG A 142 -9.40 -11.84 -10.37
CA ARG A 142 -9.01 -10.43 -10.30
C ARG A 142 -8.30 -10.11 -9.00
N ILE A 143 -7.06 -9.65 -9.10
CA ILE A 143 -6.21 -9.22 -7.98
C ILE A 143 -6.06 -7.70 -8.01
N ALA A 144 -6.28 -7.02 -6.90
CA ALA A 144 -5.92 -5.63 -6.73
C ALA A 144 -4.64 -5.50 -5.90
N VAL A 145 -3.75 -4.58 -6.28
CA VAL A 145 -2.49 -4.31 -5.59
C VAL A 145 -2.42 -2.84 -5.26
N LEU A 146 -2.14 -2.52 -4.00
CA LEU A 146 -1.92 -1.16 -3.50
C LEU A 146 -0.84 -1.17 -2.41
N HIS A 147 -0.36 -0.01 -1.95
CA HIS A 147 0.62 0.03 -0.86
C HIS A 147 -0.04 0.04 0.52
N HIS A 148 -1.02 0.91 0.74
CA HIS A 148 -1.63 1.12 2.05
C HIS A 148 -2.68 0.06 2.38
N PRO A 149 -2.84 -0.34 3.66
CA PRO A 149 -3.84 -1.29 4.08
C PRO A 149 -5.26 -0.82 3.79
N VAL A 150 -6.08 -1.73 3.26
CA VAL A 150 -7.54 -1.55 3.15
C VAL A 150 -8.25 -1.83 4.47
N SER A 151 -7.59 -2.52 5.41
CA SER A 151 -8.15 -2.95 6.68
C SER A 151 -7.27 -2.52 7.85
N PRO A 152 -7.86 -2.25 9.02
CA PRO A 152 -7.08 -2.12 10.24
C PRO A 152 -6.30 -3.41 10.49
N LEU A 153 -4.98 -3.29 10.60
CA LEU A 153 -4.12 -4.41 10.99
C LEU A 153 -3.90 -4.39 12.51
N PRO A 154 -3.76 -5.55 13.18
CA PRO A 154 -3.32 -5.59 14.56
C PRO A 154 -1.96 -4.89 14.68
N ALA A 155 -1.92 -3.71 15.32
CA ALA A 155 -0.69 -2.97 15.53
C ALA A 155 0.10 -3.67 16.65
N THR A 156 1.14 -4.43 16.30
CA THR A 156 2.03 -5.03 17.30
C THR A 156 3.13 -4.08 17.75
N THR A 157 3.48 -3.06 16.95
CA THR A 157 4.66 -2.21 17.23
C THR A 157 4.61 -0.78 16.70
N ASP A 158 3.87 -0.48 15.62
CA ASP A 158 3.79 0.89 15.06
C ASP A 158 2.39 1.48 15.22
N VAL A 159 2.22 2.37 16.21
CA VAL A 159 1.08 3.29 16.29
C VAL A 159 1.46 4.55 15.50
N ALA A 160 1.48 4.43 14.17
CA ALA A 160 1.62 5.59 13.30
C ALA A 160 0.24 6.22 13.04
N PRO A 161 0.08 7.54 13.11
CA PRO A 161 -1.11 8.19 12.59
C PRO A 161 -1.24 7.85 11.10
N TYR A 162 -2.42 7.40 10.69
CA TYR A 162 -2.75 6.98 9.32
C TYR A 162 -2.06 5.69 8.82
N SER A 163 -2.13 4.61 9.58
CA SER A 163 -1.64 3.28 9.17
C SER A 163 -2.37 2.61 8.00
N GLY A 164 -3.34 3.29 7.39
CA GLY A 164 -4.24 2.73 6.39
C GLY A 164 -4.91 3.79 5.53
N LEU A 165 -5.80 3.34 4.64
CA LEU A 165 -6.54 4.23 3.76
C LEU A 165 -7.60 5.06 4.50
N ILE A 166 -7.59 6.37 4.30
CA ILE A 166 -8.61 7.28 4.85
C ILE A 166 -10.00 7.03 4.22
N ASN A 167 -10.04 6.49 3.00
CA ASN A 167 -11.26 6.14 2.28
C ASN A 167 -11.44 4.61 2.12
N ALA A 168 -10.88 3.81 3.04
CA ALA A 168 -10.90 2.34 3.00
C ALA A 168 -12.27 1.72 2.66
N GLY A 169 -13.37 2.24 3.23
CA GLY A 169 -14.72 1.75 2.95
C GLY A 169 -15.14 1.94 1.49
N ALA A 170 -14.85 3.11 0.91
CA ALA A 170 -15.14 3.38 -0.49
C ALA A 170 -14.29 2.51 -1.44
N VAL A 171 -13.02 2.29 -1.07
CA VAL A 171 -12.11 1.41 -1.80
C VAL A 171 -12.61 -0.03 -1.78
N LYS A 172 -12.95 -0.57 -0.60
CA LYS A 172 -13.50 -1.93 -0.45
C LYS A 172 -14.79 -2.12 -1.24
N SER A 173 -15.71 -1.16 -1.19
CA SER A 173 -16.92 -1.21 -2.02
C SER A 173 -16.57 -1.27 -3.49
N ALA A 174 -15.69 -0.39 -3.99
CA ALA A 174 -15.30 -0.39 -5.40
C ALA A 174 -14.60 -1.68 -5.83
N LEU A 175 -13.76 -2.28 -4.97
CA LEU A 175 -13.11 -3.56 -5.21
C LEU A 175 -14.15 -4.70 -5.31
N LEU A 176 -15.12 -4.73 -4.40
CA LEU A 176 -16.22 -5.71 -4.44
C LEU A 176 -17.11 -5.53 -5.66
N ASP A 177 -17.49 -4.29 -6.00
CA ASP A 177 -18.30 -3.95 -7.17
C ASP A 177 -17.57 -4.37 -8.46
N ALA A 178 -16.26 -4.15 -8.50
CA ALA A 178 -15.40 -4.60 -9.60
C ALA A 178 -15.08 -6.10 -9.55
N GLY A 179 -15.68 -6.88 -8.67
CA GLY A 179 -15.50 -8.32 -8.65
C GLY A 179 -14.08 -8.79 -8.29
N VAL A 180 -13.29 -7.97 -7.58
CA VAL A 180 -11.95 -8.33 -7.08
C VAL A 180 -12.07 -9.47 -6.07
N ASP A 181 -11.19 -10.47 -6.19
CA ASP A 181 -11.21 -11.66 -5.36
C ASP A 181 -10.11 -11.65 -4.29
N LEU A 182 -8.98 -10.97 -4.58
CA LEU A 182 -7.82 -10.84 -3.68
C LEU A 182 -7.22 -9.43 -3.74
N VAL A 183 -6.86 -8.89 -2.59
CA VAL A 183 -6.20 -7.59 -2.42
C VAL A 183 -4.83 -7.82 -1.80
N LEU A 184 -3.80 -7.28 -2.43
CA LEU A 184 -2.42 -7.30 -1.94
C LEU A 184 -2.04 -5.90 -1.47
N HIS A 185 -1.45 -5.79 -0.29
CA HIS A 185 -0.88 -4.53 0.16
C HIS A 185 0.39 -4.68 1.00
N GLY A 186 1.07 -3.57 1.26
CA GLY A 186 2.29 -3.48 2.06
C GLY A 186 2.13 -2.53 3.24
N HIS A 187 3.07 -1.58 3.33
CA HIS A 187 3.16 -0.49 4.33
C HIS A 187 3.48 -0.91 5.77
N MET A 188 2.76 -1.86 6.35
CA MET A 188 2.92 -2.24 7.77
C MET A 188 4.08 -3.21 8.05
N HIS A 189 4.82 -3.58 7.00
CA HIS A 189 5.97 -4.50 7.05
C HIS A 189 5.70 -5.84 7.75
N SER A 190 4.43 -6.25 7.85
CA SER A 190 4.00 -7.44 8.58
C SER A 190 3.10 -8.31 7.71
N ALA A 191 3.37 -9.61 7.72
CA ALA A 191 2.51 -10.59 7.05
C ALA A 191 1.18 -10.72 7.78
N TRP A 192 0.08 -10.49 7.08
CA TRP A 192 -1.28 -10.64 7.60
C TRP A 192 -2.22 -11.11 6.50
N LEU A 193 -3.05 -12.09 6.80
CA LEU A 193 -4.01 -12.66 5.86
C LEU A 193 -5.41 -12.57 6.46
N ALA A 194 -6.39 -12.20 5.66
CA ALA A 194 -7.78 -12.09 6.12
C ALA A 194 -8.82 -12.38 5.03
N GLU A 195 -10.00 -12.74 5.50
CA GLU A 195 -11.24 -12.78 4.74
C GLU A 195 -12.22 -11.79 5.37
N GLU A 196 -12.74 -10.87 4.57
CA GLU A 196 -13.81 -9.95 4.98
C GLU A 196 -15.09 -10.24 4.21
N ARG A 197 -16.21 -10.29 4.93
CA ARG A 197 -17.54 -10.58 4.37
C ARG A 197 -18.49 -9.46 4.73
N TRP A 198 -19.40 -9.18 3.80
CA TRP A 198 -20.44 -8.17 3.97
C TRP A 198 -21.78 -8.87 4.11
N ALA A 199 -22.61 -8.42 5.06
CA ALA A 199 -23.90 -9.06 5.33
C ALA A 199 -24.88 -8.94 4.14
N ASP A 200 -24.76 -7.86 3.37
CA ASP A 200 -25.60 -7.54 2.21
C ASP A 200 -25.02 -8.06 0.88
N ARG A 201 -23.89 -8.77 0.90
CA ARG A 201 -23.21 -9.22 -0.33
C ARG A 201 -22.74 -10.67 -0.22
N ASP A 202 -23.05 -11.48 -1.23
CA ASP A 202 -22.54 -12.86 -1.38
C ASP A 202 -21.11 -12.89 -1.95
N ARG A 203 -20.21 -12.07 -1.40
CA ARG A 203 -18.79 -12.02 -1.81
C ARG A 203 -17.89 -11.85 -0.60
N THR A 204 -16.77 -12.58 -0.62
CA THR A 204 -15.69 -12.47 0.35
C THR A 204 -14.53 -11.72 -0.29
N LEU A 205 -14.12 -10.60 0.31
CA LEU A 205 -12.88 -9.93 -0.07
C LEU A 205 -11.72 -10.56 0.69
N ARG A 206 -10.72 -11.06 -0.03
CA ARG A 206 -9.53 -11.66 0.58
C ARG A 206 -8.39 -10.68 0.55
N ILE A 207 -7.63 -10.60 1.63
CA ILE A 207 -6.61 -9.57 1.81
C ILE A 207 -5.32 -10.26 2.27
N ALA A 208 -4.22 -9.92 1.61
CA ALA A 208 -2.89 -10.37 1.96
C ALA A 208 -1.93 -9.16 2.08
N ALA A 209 -1.56 -8.85 3.32
CA ALA A 209 -0.49 -7.92 3.62
C ALA A 209 0.86 -8.63 3.47
N ALA A 210 1.78 -8.03 2.73
CA ALA A 210 3.13 -8.52 2.59
C ALA A 210 4.02 -7.97 3.73
N PRO A 211 4.86 -8.82 4.34
CA PRO A 211 5.97 -8.35 5.15
C PRO A 211 7.01 -7.66 4.27
N SER A 212 8.00 -6.99 4.88
CA SER A 212 9.10 -6.40 4.12
C SER A 212 10.23 -7.40 3.87
N LEU A 213 10.80 -7.44 2.67
CA LEU A 213 12.05 -8.20 2.40
C LEU A 213 13.26 -7.61 3.13
N SER A 214 13.20 -6.32 3.48
CA SER A 214 14.22 -5.64 4.28
C SER A 214 13.60 -4.47 5.04
N SER A 215 13.60 -4.55 6.37
CA SER A 215 13.20 -3.45 7.24
C SER A 215 14.22 -3.33 8.38
N ARG A 216 14.63 -2.10 8.69
CA ARG A 216 15.51 -1.80 9.82
C ARG A 216 14.72 -1.46 11.09
N LEU A 217 13.41 -1.27 10.97
CA LEU A 217 12.55 -0.70 12.01
C LEU A 217 11.78 -1.75 12.79
N VAL A 218 11.49 -2.90 12.19
CA VAL A 218 10.83 -4.02 12.84
C VAL A 218 11.82 -5.17 12.94
N HIS A 219 12.10 -5.59 14.17
CA HIS A 219 12.93 -6.76 14.50
C HIS A 219 12.29 -8.10 14.07
N GLU A 220 11.19 -8.07 13.31
CA GLU A 220 10.36 -9.23 13.06
C GLU A 220 10.23 -9.52 11.55
N ALA A 221 10.79 -10.67 11.18
CA ALA A 221 10.42 -11.50 10.03
C ALA A 221 10.41 -10.80 8.66
N HIS A 222 11.59 -10.65 8.05
CA HIS A 222 11.66 -10.47 6.60
C HIS A 222 10.84 -11.54 5.89
N GLY A 223 10.17 -11.21 4.80
CA GLY A 223 9.28 -12.17 4.18
C GLY A 223 8.72 -11.73 2.84
N TYR A 224 7.86 -12.59 2.29
CA TYR A 224 7.04 -12.32 1.13
C TYR A 224 5.78 -13.20 1.17
N ASN A 225 4.82 -12.92 0.29
CA ASN A 225 3.69 -13.83 0.07
C ASN A 225 3.89 -14.56 -1.25
N GLU A 226 3.70 -15.87 -1.25
CA GLU A 226 3.58 -16.69 -2.46
C GLU A 226 2.08 -16.87 -2.77
N ILE A 227 1.69 -16.65 -4.02
CA ILE A 227 0.32 -16.81 -4.50
C ILE A 227 0.33 -17.94 -5.52
N LEU A 228 -0.35 -19.02 -5.18
CA LEU A 228 -0.47 -20.22 -6.01
C LEU A 228 -1.84 -20.21 -6.66
N LEU A 229 -1.84 -20.32 -7.99
CA LEU A 229 -3.05 -20.42 -8.80
C LEU A 229 -3.13 -21.82 -9.39
N TYR A 230 -4.21 -22.52 -9.09
CA TYR A 230 -4.53 -23.82 -9.63
C TYR A 230 -5.67 -23.69 -10.62
N ARG A 231 -5.59 -24.44 -11.73
CA ARG A 231 -6.63 -24.51 -12.74
C ARG A 231 -6.94 -25.97 -13.09
N GLU A 232 -8.20 -26.36 -12.95
CA GLU A 232 -8.70 -27.69 -13.32
C GLU A 232 -9.75 -27.58 -14.44
N GLY A 233 -9.31 -27.66 -15.70
CA GLY A 233 -10.16 -27.39 -16.86
C GLY A 233 -10.20 -25.91 -17.23
N ASP A 234 -11.28 -25.46 -17.86
CA ASP A 234 -11.37 -24.09 -18.40
C ASP A 234 -11.98 -23.08 -17.42
N ASP A 235 -12.85 -23.53 -16.51
CA ASP A 235 -13.65 -22.65 -15.63
C ASP A 235 -13.42 -22.89 -14.13
N ASP A 236 -12.61 -23.87 -13.72
CA ASP A 236 -12.32 -24.14 -12.31
C ASP A 236 -10.96 -23.59 -11.90
N PHE A 237 -10.98 -22.52 -11.11
CA PHE A 237 -9.80 -21.86 -10.60
C PHE A 237 -9.83 -21.85 -9.07
N SER A 238 -8.70 -22.18 -8.45
CA SER A 238 -8.52 -21.98 -7.01
C SER A 238 -7.22 -21.28 -6.69
N VAL A 239 -7.24 -20.47 -5.63
CA VAL A 239 -6.11 -19.66 -5.20
C VAL A 239 -5.74 -19.98 -3.77
N GLU A 240 -4.44 -20.09 -3.52
CA GLU A 240 -3.85 -20.21 -2.21
C GLU A 240 -2.79 -19.12 -2.01
N VAL A 241 -2.79 -18.47 -0.85
CA VAL A 241 -1.75 -17.51 -0.45
C VAL A 241 -1.00 -18.04 0.76
N ARG A 242 0.33 -18.08 0.66
CA ARG A 242 1.25 -18.49 1.73
C ARG A 242 2.14 -17.34 2.13
N ALA A 243 2.15 -16.99 3.40
CA ALA A 243 3.12 -16.03 3.92
C ALA A 243 4.42 -16.75 4.25
N TYR A 244 5.54 -16.25 3.74
CA TYR A 244 6.89 -16.73 4.07
C TYR A 244 7.60 -15.75 4.99
N ALA A 245 8.36 -16.29 5.93
CA ALA A 245 9.25 -15.55 6.81
C ALA A 245 10.68 -16.10 6.68
N ARG A 246 11.67 -15.23 6.85
CA ARG A 246 13.07 -15.61 6.87
C ARG A 246 13.40 -16.31 8.17
N THR A 247 13.97 -17.50 8.07
CA THR A 247 14.45 -18.31 9.20
C THR A 247 15.91 -18.67 8.92
N GLY A 248 16.83 -17.95 9.56
CA GLY A 248 18.26 -18.03 9.26
C GLY A 248 18.55 -17.61 7.82
N ASP A 249 19.12 -18.54 7.04
CA ASP A 249 19.44 -18.36 5.62
C ASP A 249 18.39 -18.96 4.67
N SER A 250 17.23 -19.36 5.22
CA SER A 250 16.14 -19.99 4.46
C SER A 250 14.82 -19.22 4.63
N TRP A 251 13.81 -19.63 3.85
CA TRP A 251 12.45 -19.13 3.96
C TRP A 251 11.55 -20.26 4.45
N ALA A 252 10.77 -20.00 5.49
CA ALA A 252 9.79 -20.92 6.03
C ALA A 252 8.39 -20.34 5.88
N VAL A 253 7.42 -21.21 5.61
CA VAL A 253 6.01 -20.82 5.62
C VAL A 253 5.62 -20.44 7.05
N LYS A 254 5.09 -19.23 7.24
CA LYS A 254 4.44 -18.82 8.48
C LYS A 254 3.12 -19.60 8.57
N GLU A 255 2.68 -20.00 9.76
CA GLU A 255 1.45 -20.82 9.93
C GLU A 255 0.19 -20.20 9.28
N ALA A 256 0.20 -18.91 8.97
CA ALA A 256 -0.86 -18.22 8.26
C ALA A 256 -0.90 -18.59 6.75
N LYS A 257 -2.01 -19.21 6.34
CA LYS A 257 -2.40 -19.50 4.96
C LYS A 257 -3.79 -18.93 4.67
N LEU A 258 -4.02 -18.50 3.43
CA LEU A 258 -5.33 -18.09 2.93
C LEU A 258 -5.73 -19.01 1.78
N GLY A 259 -6.88 -19.67 1.90
CA GLY A 259 -7.36 -20.64 0.90
C GLY A 259 -6.92 -22.10 1.19
N PRO A 260 -7.05 -23.01 0.20
CA PRO A 260 -7.49 -22.72 -1.16
C PRO A 260 -8.93 -22.18 -1.19
N PHE A 261 -9.20 -21.23 -2.08
CA PHE A 261 -10.55 -20.73 -2.33
C PHE A 261 -10.86 -20.76 -3.82
N ALA A 262 -12.07 -21.20 -4.16
CA ALA A 262 -12.56 -21.19 -5.52
C ALA A 262 -12.82 -19.76 -5.99
N VAL A 263 -12.52 -19.50 -7.26
CA VAL A 263 -12.78 -18.24 -7.93
C VAL A 263 -13.94 -18.46 -8.90
N ARG A 264 -15.01 -17.68 -8.76
CA ARG A 264 -16.15 -17.78 -9.67
C ARG A 264 -15.76 -17.10 -11.00
N ALA A 265 -15.71 -17.88 -12.08
CA ALA A 265 -15.60 -17.39 -13.45
C ALA A 265 -16.73 -16.39 -13.76
#